data_AF-A0A833CC71-F1
#
_entry.id   AF-A0A833CC71-F1
#
_cell.length_a   1.000
_cell.length_b   1.000
_cell.length_c   1.000
_cell.angle_alpha   90.00
_cell.angle_beta   90.00
_cell.angle_gamma   90.00
#
_symmetry.space_group_name_H-M   'P 1'
#
loop_
_entity.id
_entity.type
_entity.pdbx_description
1 polymer ?
#
loop_
_entity_poly.entity_id
_entity_poly.type
_entity_poly.pdbx_seq_one_letter_code
_entity_poly.pdbx_strand_id
1 'polypeptide(L)' 'MAIDITKELLALQDLEYKEYTGKVNPAVPQDTVIGIRIPKLRQLAKKLLKESKPEQKAYLKTLRISAKKTVGKK' A
#
# COMPACT_ATOMS: atom_id res chain seq x y z
N MET A 1 -5.40 19.49 6.12
CA MET A 1 -5.22 18.60 7.28
C MET A 1 -4.36 17.43 6.84
N ALA A 2 -3.32 17.07 7.59
CA ALA A 2 -2.47 15.93 7.24
C ALA A 2 -3.23 14.65 7.61
N ILE A 3 -3.50 13.80 6.62
CA ILE A 3 -4.14 12.51 6.84
C ILE A 3 -3.12 11.60 7.51
N ASP A 4 -3.51 11.02 8.65
CA ASP A 4 -2.70 10.04 9.35
C ASP A 4 -2.88 8.66 8.70
N ILE A 5 -2.06 8.40 7.68
CA ILE A 5 -2.11 7.17 6.86
C ILE A 5 -1.97 5.93 7.75
N THR A 6 -1.19 6.00 8.84
CA THR A 6 -0.96 4.85 9.72
C THR A 6 -2.25 4.41 10.40
N LYS A 7 -3.05 5.35 10.90
CA LYS A 7 -4.34 5.06 11.55
C LYS A 7 -5.35 4.48 10.57
N GLU A 8 -5.45 5.01 9.36
CA GLU A 8 -6.37 4.47 8.36
C GLU A 8 -5.98 3.05 7.92
N LEU A 9 -4.68 2.79 7.76
CA LEU A 9 -4.19 1.44 7.42
C LEU A 9 -4.46 0.46 8.57
N LEU A 10 -4.22 0.86 9.82
CA LEU A 10 -4.56 0.05 11.00
C LEU A 10 -6.07 -0.20 11.13
N ALA A 11 -6.92 0.77 10.80
CA ALA A 11 -8.37 0.60 10.81
C ALA A 11 -8.88 -0.39 9.73
N LEU A 12 -8.12 -0.56 8.64
CA LEU A 12 -8.43 -1.53 7.57
C LEU A 12 -7.80 -2.91 7.77
N GLN A 13 -7.14 -3.13 8.91
CA GLN A 13 -6.56 -4.40 9.29
C GLN A 13 -7.59 -5.54 9.25
N ASP A 14 -7.16 -6.68 8.71
CA ASP A 14 -7.90 -7.92 8.61
C ASP A 14 -7.01 -9.05 9.19
N LEU A 15 -7.36 -9.50 10.40
CA LEU A 15 -6.59 -10.51 11.14
C LEU A 15 -6.63 -11.88 10.47
N GLU A 16 -7.76 -12.26 9.86
CA GLU A 16 -7.87 -13.51 9.11
C GLU A 16 -6.93 -13.48 7.89
N TYR A 17 -6.87 -12.33 7.21
CA TYR A 17 -5.95 -12.15 6.09
C TYR A 17 -4.48 -12.10 6.52
N LYS A 18 -4.18 -11.58 7.72
CA LYS A 18 -2.84 -11.62 8.32
C LYS A 18 -2.37 -13.06 8.54
N GLU A 19 -3.23 -13.90 9.13
CA GLU A 19 -2.94 -15.32 9.36
C GLU A 19 -2.75 -16.08 8.04
N TYR A 20 -3.63 -15.83 7.07
CA TYR A 20 -3.52 -16.38 5.72
C TYR A 20 -2.21 -15.98 5.04
N THR A 21 -1.79 -14.73 5.17
CA THR A 21 -0.55 -14.23 4.57
C THR A 21 0.68 -14.94 5.15
N GLY A 22 0.70 -15.22 6.46
CA GLY A 22 1.80 -16.00 7.05
C GLY A 22 1.83 -17.46 6.59
N LYS A 23 0.67 -18.08 6.30
CA LYS A 23 0.62 -19.41 5.68
C LYS A 23 1.13 -19.39 4.24
N VAL A 24 0.84 -18.32 3.49
CA VAL A 24 1.28 -18.18 2.09
C VAL A 24 2.76 -17.79 1.99
N ASN A 25 3.29 -17.02 2.93
CA ASN A 25 4.66 -16.55 2.91
C ASN A 25 5.36 -16.75 4.27
N PRO A 26 5.94 -17.93 4.52
CA PRO A 26 6.57 -18.27 5.79
C PRO A 26 7.85 -17.46 6.10
N ALA A 27 8.40 -16.74 5.12
CA ALA A 27 9.59 -15.91 5.30
C ALA A 27 9.31 -14.55 5.97
N VAL A 28 8.05 -14.13 6.06
CA VAL A 28 7.68 -12.81 6.61
C VAL A 28 7.03 -12.99 7.98
N PRO A 29 7.58 -12.38 9.05
CA PRO A 29 6.97 -12.42 10.37
C PRO A 29 5.59 -11.78 10.33
N GLN A 30 4.57 -12.50 10.81
CA GLN A 30 3.19 -12.03 10.83
C GLN A 30 3.08 -10.70 11.60
N ASP A 31 3.86 -10.49 12.66
CA ASP A 31 3.78 -9.28 13.51
C ASP A 31 4.14 -7.99 12.78
N THR A 32 4.93 -8.08 11.72
CA THR A 32 5.24 -6.94 10.83
C THR A 32 4.15 -6.67 9.79
N VAL A 33 3.15 -7.53 9.68
CA VAL A 33 2.09 -7.48 8.65
C VAL A 33 0.79 -6.98 9.26
N ILE A 34 0.31 -5.82 8.80
CA ILE A 34 -0.99 -5.28 9.21
C ILE A 34 -2.13 -6.20 8.74
N GLY A 35 -1.98 -6.81 7.56
CA GLY A 35 -3.00 -7.72 7.00
C GLY A 35 -4.13 -6.96 6.32
N ILE A 36 -3.83 -6.15 5.29
CA ILE A 36 -4.85 -5.41 4.55
C ILE A 36 -5.06 -6.06 3.19
N ARG A 37 -6.32 -6.33 2.83
CA ARG A 37 -6.63 -6.85 1.49
C ARG A 37 -6.31 -5.81 0.41
N ILE A 38 -5.74 -6.28 -0.71
CA ILE A 38 -5.36 -5.45 -1.87
C ILE A 38 -6.52 -4.54 -2.36
N PRO A 39 -7.79 -4.99 -2.44
CA PRO A 39 -8.89 -4.12 -2.87
C PRO A 39 -9.12 -2.91 -1.95
N LYS A 40 -9.09 -3.12 -0.62
CA LYS A 40 -9.25 -2.05 0.39
C LYS A 40 -8.09 -1.05 0.31
N LEU A 41 -6.87 -1.56 0.21
CA LEU A 41 -5.66 -0.73 0.05
C LEU A 41 -5.72 0.11 -1.23
N ARG A 42 -6.17 -0.47 -2.35
CA ARG A 42 -6.37 0.27 -3.61
C ARG A 42 -7.45 1.35 -3.50
N GLN A 43 -8.52 1.12 -2.75
CA GLN A 43 -9.55 2.13 -2.51
C GLN A 43 -9.00 3.31 -1.70
N LEU A 44 -8.27 3.03 -0.62
CA LEU A 44 -7.63 4.06 0.21
C LEU A 44 -6.62 4.87 -0.62
N ALA A 45 -5.76 4.20 -1.39
CA ALA A 45 -4.80 4.88 -2.28
C ALA A 45 -5.50 5.81 -3.29
N LYS A 46 -6.67 5.43 -3.83
CA LYS A 46 -7.46 6.30 -4.71
C LYS A 46 -8.01 7.53 -3.98
N LYS A 47 -8.45 7.39 -2.72
CA LYS A 47 -8.90 8.54 -1.90
C LYS A 47 -7.74 9.50 -1.64
N LEU A 48 -6.59 8.99 -1.20
CA LEU A 48 -5.37 9.77 -1.02
C LEU A 48 -4.95 10.48 -2.31
N LEU A 49 -5.05 9.81 -3.47
CA LEU A 49 -4.77 10.44 -4.76
C LEU A 49 -5.75 11.58 -5.09
N LYS A 50 -7.03 11.47 -4.72
CA LYS A 50 -7.99 12.56 -4.93
C LYS A 50 -7.67 13.76 -4.04
N GLU A 51 -7.37 13.51 -2.77
CA GLU A 51 -7.10 14.52 -1.73
C GLU A 51 -5.66 15.07 -1.78
N SER A 52 -4.78 14.40 -2.52
CA SER A 52 -3.38 14.81 -2.66
C SER A 52 -3.23 16.15 -3.37
N LYS A 53 -2.30 16.95 -2.84
CA LYS A 53 -1.91 18.26 -3.39
C LYS A 53 -1.30 18.10 -4.79
N PRO A 54 -1.40 19.12 -5.65
CA PRO A 54 -0.80 19.09 -6.99
C PRO A 54 0.70 18.76 -6.98
N GLU A 55 1.43 19.22 -5.98
CA GLU A 55 2.86 18.91 -5.76
C GLU A 55 3.12 17.41 -5.56
N GLN A 56 2.29 16.74 -4.77
CA GLN A 56 2.38 15.29 -4.53
C GLN A 56 2.06 14.51 -5.81
N LYS A 57 1.06 14.95 -6.58
CA LYS A 57 0.74 14.35 -7.88
C LYS A 57 1.88 14.51 -8.88
N ALA A 58 2.56 15.66 -8.88
CA ALA A 58 3.73 15.90 -9.71
C ALA A 58 4.89 14.96 -9.32
N TYR A 59 5.17 14.80 -8.03
CA TYR A 59 6.17 13.86 -7.53
C TYR A 59 5.84 12.39 -7.88
N LEU A 60 4.58 11.97 -7.74
CA LEU A 60 4.16 10.63 -8.15
C LEU A 60 4.31 10.41 -9.67
N LYS A 61 4.16 11.47 -10.48
CA LYS A 61 4.37 11.42 -11.92
C LYS A 61 5.85 11.30 -12.28
N THR A 62 6.76 11.94 -11.55
CA THR A 62 8.22 11.78 -11.78
C THR A 62 8.68 10.37 -11.42
N LEU A 63 8.21 9.81 -10.32
CA LEU A 63 8.50 8.42 -9.93
C LEU A 63 8.02 7.38 -10.96
N ARG A 64 6.91 7.65 -11.65
CA ARG A 64 6.35 6.77 -12.70
C ARG A 64 7.30 6.52 -13.87
N ILE A 65 8.29 7.40 -14.10
CA ILE A 65 9.28 7.23 -15.16
C ILE A 65 10.40 6.26 -14.75
N SER A 66 10.69 6.15 -13.44
CA SER A 66 11.74 5.25 -12.92
C SER A 66 11.31 3.79 -12.80
N ALA A 67 10.01 3.51 -12.60
CA ALA A 67 9.51 2.15 -12.39
C ALA A 67 9.46 1.28 -13.67
N LYS A 68 9.54 1.87 -14.87
CA LYS A 68 9.53 1.11 -16.14
C LYS A 68 10.88 0.47 -16.50
N LYS A 69 11.96 0.71 -15.75
CA LYS A 69 13.31 0.24 -16.11
C LYS A 69 13.83 -0.98 -15.33
N THR A 70 13.08 -1.53 -14.37
CA THR A 70 13.52 -2.69 -13.58
C THR A 70 12.35 -3.58 -13.15
N VAL A 71 11.72 -4.29 -14.09
CA VAL A 71 11.24 -5.66 -13.83
C VAL A 71 11.65 -6.49 -15.03
N GLY A 72 12.47 -7.49 -14.75
CA GLY A 72 13.29 -8.22 -15.69
C GLY A 72 12.52 -8.83 -16.85
N LYS A 73 13.04 -8.53 -18.03
CA LYS A 73 13.13 -9.48 -19.14
C LYS A 73 13.89 -10.71 -18.64
N LYS A 74 13.21 -11.83 -18.45
CA LYS A 74 13.75 -13.17 -18.66
C LYS A 74 12.60 -14.13 -18.91
#